data_AF-A0A172TWC1-F1
#
_entry.id   AF-A0A172TWC1-F1
#
_cell.length_a   1.000
_cell.length_b   1.000
_cell.length_c   1.000
_cell.angle_alpha   90.00
_cell.angle_beta   90.00
_cell.angle_gamma   90.00
#
_symmetry.space_group_name_H-M   'P 1'
#
loop_
_entity.id
_entity.type
_entity.pdbx_description
1 polymer ?
#
loop_
_entity_poly.entity_id
_entity_poly.type
_entity_poly.pdbx_seq_one_letter_code
_entity_poly.pdbx_strand_id
1 'polypeptide(L)'
;MRETNERISLVEHRKASKVILVLSVLVFLFYLSAQVLISDVYQYAFVGAVFEFLSIPMLLLLVVIPILCIVQLVKQKRAARGYVIASFVLIAATILILIQTA
;
A
#
# COMPACT_ATOMS: atom_id res chain seq x y z
N MET A 1 10.36 26.93 -21.77
CA MET A 1 11.21 25.91 -21.13
C MET A 1 10.86 25.65 -19.65
N ARG A 2 10.71 26.67 -18.78
CA ARG A 2 10.38 26.47 -17.35
C ARG A 2 9.02 25.80 -17.09
N GLU A 3 8.01 26.15 -17.87
CA GLU A 3 6.64 25.63 -17.72
C GLU A 3 6.51 24.13 -18.09
N THR A 4 7.27 23.68 -19.10
CA THR A 4 7.30 22.27 -19.52
C THR A 4 7.90 21.36 -18.44
N ASN A 5 8.96 21.83 -17.76
CA ASN A 5 9.61 21.07 -16.69
C ASN A 5 8.72 20.92 -15.45
N GLU A 6 7.92 21.94 -15.11
CA GLU A 6 6.97 21.87 -14.00
C GLU A 6 5.82 20.89 -14.29
N ARG A 7 5.34 20.83 -15.53
CA ARG A 7 4.29 19.85 -15.91
C ARG A 7 4.80 18.41 -15.87
N ILE A 8 6.04 18.16 -16.26
CA ILE A 8 6.64 16.81 -16.24
C ILE A 8 6.77 16.31 -14.80
N SER A 9 7.30 17.12 -13.87
CA SER A 9 7.44 16.73 -12.47
C SER A 9 6.09 16.44 -11.81
N LEU A 10 5.06 17.25 -12.10
CA LEU A 10 3.70 17.02 -11.60
C LEU A 10 3.10 15.69 -12.09
N VAL A 11 3.35 15.30 -13.34
CA VAL A 11 2.89 14.02 -13.90
C VAL A 11 3.59 12.84 -13.24
N GLU A 12 4.91 12.93 -13.04
CA GLU A 12 5.67 11.88 -12.35
C GLU A 12 5.22 11.70 -10.90
N HIS A 13 5.07 12.79 -10.16
CA HIS A 13 4.57 12.75 -8.79
C HIS A 13 3.16 12.12 -8.71
N ARG A 14 2.26 12.46 -9.64
CA ARG A 14 0.92 11.87 -9.70
C ARG A 14 0.97 10.37 -10.02
N LYS A 15 1.83 9.94 -10.96
CA LYS A 15 2.02 8.51 -11.27
C LYS A 15 2.52 7.75 -10.03
N ALA A 16 3.52 8.29 -9.34
CA ALA A 16 4.08 7.67 -8.14
C ALA A 16 3.01 7.53 -7.03
N SER A 17 2.17 8.53 -6.79
CA SER A 17 1.09 8.43 -5.79
C SER A 17 0.02 7.41 -6.16
N LYS A 18 -0.29 7.27 -7.45
CA LYS A 18 -1.21 6.21 -7.92
C LYS A 18 -0.62 4.82 -7.69
N VAL A 19 0.67 4.64 -7.97
CA VAL A 19 1.36 3.37 -7.71
C VAL A 19 1.31 3.03 -6.23
N ILE A 20 1.61 3.98 -5.35
CA ILE A 20 1.51 3.77 -3.89
C ILE A 20 0.10 3.34 -3.50
N LEU A 21 -0.94 4.00 -4.04
CA LEU A 21 -2.32 3.63 -3.73
C LEU A 21 -2.66 2.20 -4.18
N VAL A 22 -2.25 1.81 -5.38
CA VAL A 22 -2.48 0.44 -5.89
C VAL A 22 -1.78 -0.58 -4.99
N LEU A 23 -0.53 -0.31 -4.61
CA LEU A 23 0.22 -1.16 -3.67
C LEU A 23 -0.49 -1.25 -2.30
N SER A 24 -0.97 -0.13 -1.76
CA SER A 24 -1.73 -0.13 -0.51
C SER A 24 -3.02 -0.95 -0.59
N VAL A 25 -3.75 -0.84 -1.70
CA VAL A 25 -4.97 -1.65 -1.92
C VAL A 25 -4.61 -3.13 -2.00
N LEU A 26 -3.54 -3.51 -2.70
CA LEU A 26 -3.09 -4.90 -2.79
C LEU A 26 -2.72 -5.47 -1.42
N VAL A 27 -1.94 -4.73 -0.63
CA VAL A 27 -1.56 -5.13 0.73
C VAL A 27 -2.80 -5.27 1.61
N PHE A 28 -3.72 -4.31 1.57
CA PHE A 28 -4.97 -4.37 2.32
C PHE A 28 -5.82 -5.59 1.94
N LEU A 29 -6.04 -5.83 0.64
CA LEU A 29 -6.81 -6.98 0.17
C LEU A 29 -6.15 -8.31 0.53
N PHE A 30 -4.82 -8.40 0.45
CA PHE A 30 -4.07 -9.59 0.85
C PHE A 30 -4.36 -9.94 2.32
N TYR A 31 -4.15 -9.00 3.24
CA TYR A 31 -4.39 -9.26 4.67
C TYR A 31 -5.86 -9.39 5.02
N LEU A 32 -6.77 -8.64 4.39
CA LEU A 32 -8.20 -8.78 4.57
C LEU A 32 -8.67 -10.18 4.14
N SER A 33 -8.20 -10.66 2.98
CA SER A 33 -8.57 -11.99 2.50
C SER A 33 -8.02 -13.10 3.39
N ALA A 34 -6.77 -13.00 3.81
CA ALA A 34 -6.15 -14.01 4.65
C ALA A 34 -6.75 -14.06 6.07
N GLN A 35 -6.90 -12.90 6.71
CA GLN A 35 -7.28 -12.82 8.12
C GLN A 35 -8.80 -12.82 8.36
N VAL A 36 -9.58 -12.22 7.44
CA VAL A 36 -11.02 -12.01 7.67
C VAL A 36 -11.88 -12.94 6.82
N LEU A 37 -11.54 -13.11 5.53
CA LEU A 37 -12.41 -13.86 4.60
C LEU A 37 -12.11 -15.36 4.58
N ILE A 38 -10.83 -15.73 4.59
CA ILE A 38 -10.42 -17.11 4.34
C ILE A 38 -10.08 -17.82 5.64
N SER A 39 -9.56 -17.14 6.67
CA SER A 39 -9.23 -17.58 8.06
C SER A 39 -8.41 -18.88 8.21
N ASP A 40 -8.74 -19.91 7.45
CA ASP A 40 -8.07 -21.20 7.32
C ASP A 40 -7.36 -21.33 5.96
N VAL A 41 -6.44 -20.40 5.69
CA VAL A 41 -5.56 -20.44 4.50
C VAL A 41 -4.60 -21.64 4.54
N TYR A 42 -4.48 -22.30 5.69
CA TYR A 42 -3.60 -23.43 5.95
C TYR A 42 -4.23 -24.80 5.66
N GLN A 43 -5.54 -24.89 5.38
CA GLN A 43 -6.16 -26.18 5.00
C GLN A 43 -5.51 -26.81 3.77
N TYR A 44 -5.06 -25.99 2.83
CA TYR A 44 -4.42 -26.45 1.61
C TYR A 44 -2.92 -26.14 1.68
N ALA A 45 -2.09 -27.18 1.79
CA ALA A 45 -0.63 -27.04 1.93
C ALA A 45 0.01 -26.17 0.84
N PHE A 46 -0.46 -26.26 -0.40
CA PHE A 46 0.02 -25.41 -1.50
C PHE A 46 -0.36 -23.94 -1.31
N VAL A 47 -1.60 -23.65 -0.91
CA VAL A 47 -2.09 -22.28 -0.70
C VAL A 47 -1.38 -21.64 0.50
N GLY A 48 -1.18 -22.40 1.58
CA GLY A 48 -0.41 -21.98 2.74
C GLY A 48 1.04 -21.64 2.39
N ALA A 49 1.72 -22.49 1.61
CA ALA A 49 3.11 -22.23 1.19
C ALA A 49 3.24 -20.98 0.30
N VAL A 50 2.31 -20.77 -0.64
CA VAL A 50 2.27 -19.54 -1.45
C VAL A 50 1.99 -18.32 -0.58
N PHE A 51 1.07 -18.44 0.38
CA PHE A 51 0.75 -17.36 1.31
C PHE A 51 1.96 -16.98 2.18
N GLU A 52 2.66 -17.95 2.76
CA GLU A 52 3.87 -17.70 3.55
C GLU A 52 4.95 -17.00 2.73
N PHE A 53 5.22 -17.49 1.52
CA PHE A 53 6.20 -16.87 0.64
C PHE A 53 5.83 -15.42 0.27
N LEU A 54 4.55 -15.16 0.00
CA LEU A 54 4.05 -13.83 -0.36
C LEU A 54 3.88 -12.91 0.86
N SER A 55 3.80 -13.47 2.07
CA SER A 55 3.62 -12.70 3.30
C SER A 55 4.84 -11.81 3.59
N ILE A 56 6.06 -12.27 3.31
CA ILE A 56 7.30 -11.51 3.54
C ILE A 56 7.33 -10.20 2.72
N PRO A 57 7.17 -10.20 1.39
CA PRO A 57 7.16 -8.96 0.62
C PRO A 57 5.98 -8.05 0.99
N MET A 58 4.83 -8.62 1.39
CA MET A 58 3.68 -7.82 1.86
C MET A 58 3.97 -7.13 3.20
N LEU A 59 4.67 -7.82 4.11
CA LEU A 59 5.08 -7.27 5.40
C LEU A 59 6.15 -6.17 5.23
N LEU A 60 7.08 -6.35 4.28
CA LEU A 60 8.00 -5.30 3.88
C LEU A 60 7.27 -4.06 3.34
N LEU A 61 6.28 -4.26 2.47
CA LEU A 61 5.46 -3.18 1.93
C LEU A 61 4.68 -2.43 3.03
N LEU A 62 4.20 -3.14 4.06
CA LEU A 62 3.51 -2.55 5.20
C LEU A 62 4.36 -1.51 5.93
N VAL A 63 5.69 -1.69 5.96
CA VAL A 63 6.66 -0.76 6.56
C VAL A 63 7.14 0.31 5.55
N VAL A 64 7.36 -0.07 4.30
CA VAL A 64 7.90 0.85 3.28
C VAL A 64 6.86 1.87 2.80
N ILE A 65 5.61 1.45 2.58
CA ILE A 65 4.53 2.33 2.11
C ILE A 65 4.30 3.56 3.01
N PRO A 66 4.21 3.47 4.35
CA PRO A 66 4.03 4.65 5.18
C PRO A 66 5.20 5.63 5.07
N ILE A 67 6.44 5.14 4.92
CA ILE A 67 7.61 5.98 4.67
C ILE A 67 7.45 6.72 3.32
N LEU A 68 7.08 6.00 2.26
CA LEU A 68 6.85 6.59 0.94
C LEU A 68 5.70 7.62 0.96
N CYS A 69 4.65 7.35 1.74
CA CYS A 69 3.55 8.29 1.95
C CYS A 69 4.05 9.59 2.60
N ILE A 70 4.84 9.50 3.69
CA ILE A 70 5.40 10.68 4.36
C ILE A 70 6.29 11.48 3.40
N VAL A 71 7.18 10.81 2.67
CA VAL A 71 8.08 11.45 1.69
C VAL A 71 7.27 12.17 0.60
N GLN A 72 6.21 11.56 0.07
CA GLN A 72 5.36 12.21 -0.93
C GLN A 72 4.53 13.35 -0.34
N LEU A 73 4.05 13.23 0.91
CA LEU A 73 3.30 14.30 1.57
C LEU A 73 4.14 15.57 1.74
N VAL A 74 5.43 15.41 2.05
CA VAL A 74 6.39 16.52 2.20
C VAL A 74 6.76 17.12 0.84
N LYS A 75 6.85 16.31 -0.22
CA LYS A 75 7.32 16.75 -1.55
C LYS A 75 6.23 17.27 -2.50
N GLN A 76 4.95 16.93 -2.29
CA GLN A 76 3.90 17.23 -3.28
C GLN A 76 3.02 18.46 -2.97
N LYS A 77 2.64 19.19 -4.02
CA LYS A 77 1.55 20.18 -3.99
C LYS A 77 0.17 19.48 -4.00
N ARG A 78 -0.84 20.16 -3.42
CA ARG A 78 -2.23 19.74 -3.08
C ARG A 78 -2.92 18.70 -3.98
N ALA A 79 -2.62 18.64 -5.28
CA ALA A 79 -3.36 17.86 -6.28
C ALA A 79 -3.19 16.32 -6.21
N ALA A 80 -2.11 15.80 -5.62
CA ALA A 80 -1.88 14.35 -5.48
C ALA A 80 -1.95 13.86 -4.02
N ARG A 81 -2.17 14.79 -3.08
CA ARG A 81 -2.31 14.54 -1.65
C ARG A 81 -3.45 13.57 -1.31
N GLY A 82 -4.54 13.57 -2.09
CA GLY A 82 -5.68 12.66 -1.86
C GLY A 82 -5.32 11.19 -1.99
N TYR A 83 -4.53 10.82 -3.00
CA TYR A 83 -4.08 9.42 -3.18
C TYR A 83 -3.17 8.97 -2.03
N VAL A 84 -2.26 9.84 -1.59
CA VAL A 84 -1.33 9.54 -0.49
C VAL A 84 -2.09 9.39 0.84
N ILE A 85 -3.06 10.27 1.12
CA ILE A 85 -3.90 10.15 2.32
C ILE A 85 -4.71 8.84 2.29
N ALA A 86 -5.36 8.53 1.17
CA ALA A 86 -6.10 7.28 1.03
C ALA A 86 -5.21 6.05 1.25
N SER A 87 -3.99 6.08 0.71
CA SER A 87 -2.98 5.03 0.91
C SER A 87 -2.60 4.88 2.39
N PHE A 88 -2.40 5.99 3.08
CA PHE A 88 -2.07 6.01 4.51
C PHE A 88 -3.20 5.45 5.38
N VAL A 89 -4.46 5.83 5.08
CA VAL A 89 -5.64 5.29 5.77
C VAL A 89 -5.79 3.79 5.51
N LEU A 90 -5.58 3.32 4.28
CA LEU A 90 -5.63 1.89 3.96
C LEU A 90 -4.58 1.08 4.71
N ILE A 91 -3.34 1.59 4.80
CA ILE A 91 -2.29 0.91 5.57
C ILE A 91 -2.61 0.92 7.06
N ALA A 92 -3.10 2.03 7.60
CA ALA A 92 -3.54 2.08 9.00
C ALA A 92 -4.66 1.07 9.29
N ALA A 93 -5.64 0.97 8.39
CA ALA A 93 -6.69 -0.04 8.49
C ALA A 93 -6.13 -1.47 8.40
N THR A 94 -5.14 -1.71 7.54
CA THR A 94 -4.47 -3.02 7.44
C THR A 94 -3.76 -3.39 8.74
N ILE A 95 -3.04 -2.45 9.35
CA ILE A 95 -2.36 -2.65 10.64
C ILE A 95 -3.39 -2.95 11.74
N LEU A 96 -4.52 -2.25 11.76
CA LEU A 96 -5.59 -2.50 12.72
C LEU A 96 -6.18 -3.91 12.57
N ILE A 97 -6.42 -4.37 11.34
CA ILE A 97 -6.88 -5.75 11.08
C ILE A 97 -5.86 -6.73 11.65
N LEU A 98 -4.58 -6.56 11.34
CA LEU A 98 -3.49 -7.42 11.84
C LEU A 98 -3.45 -7.47 13.37
N ILE A 99 -3.62 -6.34 14.05
CA ILE A 99 -3.61 -6.29 15.52
C ILE A 99 -4.86 -6.96 16.12
N GLN A 100 -6.02 -6.85 15.47
CA GLN A 100 -7.25 -7.46 15.97
C GLN A 100 -7.31 -8.98 15.76
N THR A 101 -6.62 -9.50 14.75
CA THR A 101 -6.64 -10.92 14.39
C THR A 101 -5.39 -11.69 14.80
N ALA A 102 -4.39 -11.03 15.39
CA ALA A 102 -3.19 -11.64 15.96
C ALA A 102 -3.40 -12.06 17.41
#